data_AF-A0AA38WZ46-F1
#
_entry.id   AF-A0AA38WZ46-F1
#
_cell.length_a   1.000
_cell.length_b   1.000
_cell.length_c   1.000
_cell.angle_alpha   90.00
_cell.angle_beta   90.00
_cell.angle_gamma   90.00
#
_symmetry.space_group_name_H-M   'P 1'
#
loop_
_entity.id
_entity.type
_entity.pdbx_description
1 polymer ?
#
loop_
_entity_poly.entity_id
_entity_poly.type
_entity_poly.pdbx_seq_one_letter_code
_entity_poly.pdbx_strand_id
1 'polypeptide(L)'
;MLAISHFVVQILTFSYIRQCSAAKSGTFDLLTYNIAGLPSFLEDNGIPGDKSTNAGSIGAKFAQYGYDVIHVQEDFAYHSDLYKTDNHPFRTGTSGNVPFGSGLNTLSKYNWNTFDRVTWDTCFLNMADCLTPKGFTFMRLGLPGDVQVDLYNLHSDAGDDQGDKDARRADDNQLLSYIKANSVGRAVVIAGDMNDRYTESGRSIDILINAGFKDSWIELAKGGVEPVEGSNNIDCNIPAGTNNCEDVDKIFYRSGDSVSLSALDYRHESTKFEQSNGDRLSDHNPILVEFAWSAA
;
A
#
# COMPACT_ATOMS: atom_id res chain seq x y z
N MET A 1 33.57 76.96 10.18
CA MET A 1 33.68 75.48 10.20
C MET A 1 32.46 74.94 10.92
N LEU A 2 31.48 74.42 10.18
CA LEU A 2 30.31 73.74 10.73
C LEU A 2 30.62 72.24 10.83
N ALA A 3 30.48 71.65 12.01
CA ALA A 3 30.59 70.21 12.22
C ALA A 3 29.19 69.60 12.25
N ILE A 4 28.91 68.68 11.32
CA ILE A 4 27.64 67.93 11.21
C ILE A 4 27.85 66.59 11.92
N SER A 5 27.17 66.39 13.05
CA SER A 5 27.16 65.12 13.79
C SER A 5 26.11 64.19 13.17
N HIS A 6 26.56 63.06 12.61
CA HIS A 6 25.69 62.02 12.07
C HIS A 6 25.30 61.03 13.18
N PHE A 7 24.01 60.99 13.51
CA PHE A 7 23.42 59.97 14.39
C PHE A 7 23.08 58.73 13.55
N VAL A 8 23.74 57.61 13.80
CA VAL A 8 23.41 56.32 13.18
C VAL A 8 22.36 55.63 14.05
N VAL A 9 21.14 55.48 13.53
CA VAL A 9 20.07 54.69 14.16
C VAL A 9 20.30 53.22 13.76
N GLN A 10 20.71 52.39 14.72
CA GLN A 10 20.73 50.94 14.55
C GLN A 10 19.30 50.40 14.65
N ILE A 11 18.75 49.96 13.53
CA ILE A 11 17.48 49.23 13.48
C ILE A 11 17.77 47.76 13.83
N LEU A 12 17.37 47.34 15.03
CA LEU A 12 17.35 45.94 15.43
C LEU A 12 16.15 45.25 14.80
N THR A 13 16.37 44.47 13.74
CA THR A 13 15.36 43.56 13.19
C THR A 13 15.26 42.32 14.08
N PHE A 14 14.20 42.22 14.87
CA PHE A 14 13.83 40.97 15.53
C PHE A 14 13.24 40.00 14.50
N SER A 15 14.02 39.02 14.07
CA SER A 15 13.50 37.87 13.32
C SER A 15 12.64 37.01 14.25
N TYR A 16 11.32 37.05 14.06
CA TYR A 16 10.43 36.08 14.68
C TYR A 16 10.70 34.70 14.07
N ILE A 17 11.47 33.88 14.77
CA ILE A 17 11.53 32.44 14.49
C ILE A 17 10.16 31.89 14.88
N ARG A 18 9.30 31.63 13.88
CA ARG A 18 8.11 30.81 14.11
C ARG A 18 8.58 29.41 14.47
N GLN A 19 8.56 29.11 15.77
CA GLN A 19 8.71 27.76 16.28
C GLN A 19 7.43 27.01 15.88
N CYS A 20 7.46 26.37 14.72
CA CYS A 20 6.41 25.44 14.33
C CYS A 20 6.54 24.24 15.28
N SER A 21 5.57 24.05 16.18
CA SER A 21 5.53 22.83 16.98
C SER A 21 5.38 21.66 16.02
N ALA A 22 6.33 20.72 16.04
CA ALA A 22 6.19 19.46 15.31
C ALA A 22 4.88 18.78 15.75
N ALA A 23 4.10 18.29 14.78
CA ALA A 23 2.90 17.51 15.08
C ALA A 23 3.32 16.24 15.83
N LYS A 24 2.66 15.96 16.97
CA LYS A 24 2.91 14.77 17.77
C LYS A 24 1.89 13.65 17.54
N SER A 25 0.86 13.92 16.77
CA SER A 25 -0.15 12.95 16.38
C SER A 25 -0.87 13.42 15.13
N GLY A 26 -1.51 12.50 14.43
CA GLY A 26 -2.32 12.77 13.26
C GLY A 26 -2.99 11.51 12.74
N THR A 27 -3.57 11.63 11.55
CA THR A 27 -4.07 10.49 10.79
C THR A 27 -3.47 10.48 9.38
N PHE A 28 -3.49 9.31 8.75
CA PHE A 28 -3.35 9.15 7.30
C PHE A 28 -4.12 7.91 6.85
N ASP A 29 -4.54 7.87 5.60
CA ASP A 29 -5.09 6.66 5.00
C ASP A 29 -4.13 5.95 4.02
N LEU A 30 -4.27 4.63 3.91
CA LEU A 30 -3.56 3.80 2.95
C LEU A 30 -4.56 2.95 2.18
N LEU A 31 -4.57 3.10 0.86
CA LEU A 31 -5.28 2.26 -0.10
C LEU A 31 -4.32 1.21 -0.67
N THR A 32 -4.70 -0.07 -0.69
CA THR A 32 -4.06 -1.08 -1.53
C THR A 32 -5.00 -1.51 -2.66
N TYR A 33 -4.47 -1.67 -3.87
CA TYR A 33 -5.27 -2.05 -5.03
C TYR A 33 -4.45 -2.72 -6.13
N ASN A 34 -4.71 -4.01 -6.38
CA ASN A 34 -4.29 -4.68 -7.61
C ASN A 34 -5.11 -4.13 -8.78
N ILE A 35 -4.45 -3.58 -9.80
CA ILE A 35 -5.10 -2.85 -10.91
C ILE A 35 -5.22 -3.64 -12.21
N ALA A 36 -4.96 -4.96 -12.20
CA ALA A 36 -5.11 -5.84 -13.36
C ALA A 36 -4.33 -5.38 -14.62
N GLY A 37 -3.16 -4.76 -14.42
CA GLY A 37 -2.43 -4.03 -15.46
C GLY A 37 -1.51 -4.89 -16.34
N LEU A 38 -1.67 -6.22 -16.34
CA LEU A 38 -1.02 -7.11 -17.30
C LEU A 38 -1.38 -6.74 -18.76
N PRO A 39 -0.46 -6.88 -19.74
CA PRO A 39 -0.76 -6.65 -21.14
C PRO A 39 -1.99 -7.45 -21.60
N SER A 40 -2.94 -6.81 -22.27
CA SER A 40 -4.21 -7.42 -22.68
C SER A 40 -4.08 -8.64 -23.61
N PHE A 41 -2.94 -8.82 -24.28
CA PHE A 41 -2.68 -10.01 -25.09
C PHE A 41 -2.19 -11.22 -24.28
N LEU A 42 -1.79 -11.01 -23.01
CA LEU A 42 -1.39 -12.07 -22.08
C LEU A 42 -2.58 -12.50 -21.21
N GLU A 43 -3.27 -11.54 -20.60
CA GLU A 43 -4.38 -11.77 -19.69
C GLU A 43 -5.32 -10.55 -19.73
N ASP A 44 -6.62 -10.78 -19.84
CA ASP A 44 -7.64 -9.72 -19.83
C ASP A 44 -8.34 -9.59 -18.46
N ASN A 45 -8.08 -10.53 -17.54
CA ASN A 45 -8.65 -10.63 -16.19
C ASN A 45 -10.18 -10.69 -16.18
N GLY A 46 -10.80 -10.97 -17.34
CA GLY A 46 -12.25 -10.86 -17.52
C GLY A 46 -12.80 -9.46 -17.21
N ILE A 47 -11.99 -8.40 -17.38
CA ILE A 47 -12.39 -7.02 -17.10
C ILE A 47 -12.97 -6.39 -18.37
N PRO A 48 -14.25 -5.95 -18.34
CA PRO A 48 -14.84 -5.26 -19.48
C PRO A 48 -14.08 -3.99 -19.87
N GLY A 49 -14.02 -3.71 -21.17
CA GLY A 49 -13.43 -2.48 -21.70
C GLY A 49 -11.95 -2.60 -22.06
N ASP A 50 -11.36 -1.44 -22.39
CA ASP A 50 -9.95 -1.34 -22.77
C ASP A 50 -9.07 -1.09 -21.54
N LYS A 51 -8.01 -1.88 -21.34
CA LYS A 51 -7.17 -1.80 -20.14
C LYS A 51 -6.43 -0.47 -19.98
N SER A 52 -6.05 0.19 -21.08
CA SER A 52 -5.45 1.53 -21.03
C SER A 52 -6.47 2.57 -20.52
N THR A 53 -7.69 2.50 -21.03
CA THR A 53 -8.82 3.32 -20.56
C THR A 53 -9.17 3.03 -19.09
N ASN A 54 -9.15 1.76 -18.67
CA ASN A 54 -9.41 1.37 -17.29
C ASN A 54 -8.32 1.89 -16.35
N ALA A 55 -7.05 1.75 -16.69
CA ALA A 55 -5.93 2.28 -15.92
C ALA A 55 -6.01 3.82 -15.78
N GLY A 56 -6.30 4.54 -16.86
CA GLY A 56 -6.56 5.98 -16.78
C GLY A 56 -7.79 6.34 -15.93
N SER A 57 -8.84 5.51 -15.94
CA SER A 57 -10.00 5.72 -15.07
C SER A 57 -9.66 5.51 -13.60
N ILE A 58 -8.84 4.51 -13.29
CA ILE A 58 -8.32 4.26 -11.93
C ILE A 58 -7.50 5.48 -11.46
N GLY A 59 -6.60 5.98 -12.30
CA GLY A 59 -5.76 7.15 -11.96
C GLY A 59 -6.58 8.42 -11.74
N ALA A 60 -7.59 8.66 -12.56
CA ALA A 60 -8.53 9.77 -12.36
C ALA A 60 -9.29 9.66 -11.03
N LYS A 61 -9.69 8.44 -10.64
CA LYS A 61 -10.36 8.17 -9.36
C LYS A 61 -9.42 8.35 -8.17
N PHE A 62 -8.15 7.94 -8.29
CA PHE A 62 -7.14 8.25 -7.27
C PHE A 62 -7.01 9.76 -7.05
N ALA A 63 -6.90 10.55 -8.12
CA ALA A 63 -6.88 12.01 -8.01
C ALA A 63 -8.18 12.60 -7.46
N GLN A 64 -9.34 12.03 -7.81
CA GLN A 64 -10.65 12.48 -7.36
C GLN A 64 -10.85 12.28 -5.86
N TYR A 65 -10.51 11.09 -5.35
CA TYR A 65 -10.72 10.74 -3.94
C TYR A 65 -9.56 11.17 -3.05
N GLY A 66 -8.37 11.35 -3.62
CA GLY A 66 -7.21 11.92 -2.96
C GLY A 66 -6.84 11.17 -1.69
N TYR A 67 -6.56 9.88 -1.79
CA TYR A 67 -6.02 9.07 -0.69
C TYR A 67 -4.61 9.55 -0.29
N ASP A 68 -4.18 9.34 0.94
CA ASP A 68 -2.89 9.85 1.40
C ASP A 68 -1.71 9.00 0.89
N VAL A 69 -1.88 7.68 0.88
CA VAL A 69 -0.94 6.70 0.32
C VAL A 69 -1.71 5.65 -0.47
N ILE A 70 -1.21 5.29 -1.65
CA ILE A 70 -1.78 4.26 -2.50
C ILE A 70 -0.68 3.27 -2.87
N HIS A 71 -0.85 2.01 -2.50
CA HIS A 71 -0.04 0.89 -2.96
C HIS A 71 -0.78 0.20 -4.11
N VAL A 72 -0.17 0.18 -5.30
CA VAL A 72 -0.73 -0.51 -6.45
C VAL A 72 0.08 -1.78 -6.75
N GLN A 73 -0.63 -2.84 -7.10
CA GLN A 73 -0.09 -4.09 -7.63
C GLN A 73 -0.53 -4.27 -9.08
N GLU A 74 0.19 -5.11 -9.83
CA GLU A 74 0.01 -5.34 -11.27
C GLU A 74 0.05 -4.08 -12.17
N ASP A 75 0.67 -3.00 -11.72
CA ASP A 75 0.91 -1.82 -12.54
C ASP A 75 2.08 -2.06 -13.52
N PHE A 76 1.82 -2.87 -14.55
CA PHE A 76 2.79 -3.28 -15.57
C PHE A 76 2.69 -2.45 -16.86
N ALA A 77 1.72 -2.75 -17.72
CA ALA A 77 1.71 -2.28 -19.11
C ALA A 77 1.11 -0.88 -19.30
N TYR A 78 0.26 -0.44 -18.37
CA TYR A 78 -0.57 0.76 -18.50
C TYR A 78 -0.21 1.87 -17.49
N HIS A 79 0.98 1.79 -16.89
CA HIS A 79 1.47 2.75 -15.90
C HIS A 79 1.39 4.21 -16.36
N SER A 80 1.74 4.47 -17.63
CA SER A 80 1.67 5.83 -18.17
C SER A 80 0.24 6.37 -18.22
N ASP A 81 -0.74 5.51 -18.47
CA ASP A 81 -2.16 5.90 -18.53
C ASP A 81 -2.68 6.21 -17.13
N LEU A 82 -2.37 5.34 -16.15
CA LEU A 82 -2.65 5.57 -14.73
C LEU A 82 -2.09 6.93 -14.27
N TYR A 83 -0.80 7.17 -14.52
CA TYR A 83 -0.10 8.36 -14.01
C TYR A 83 -0.49 9.65 -14.74
N LYS A 84 -0.91 9.56 -16.00
CA LYS A 84 -1.37 10.70 -16.79
C LYS A 84 -2.60 11.38 -16.19
N THR A 85 -3.45 10.61 -15.51
CA THR A 85 -4.72 11.07 -14.94
C THR A 85 -4.69 11.29 -13.43
N ASP A 86 -3.67 10.78 -12.75
CA ASP A 86 -3.47 11.00 -11.32
C ASP A 86 -2.83 12.37 -11.02
N ASN A 87 -2.93 12.88 -9.78
CA ASN A 87 -2.29 14.14 -9.34
C ASN A 87 -1.50 14.07 -8.01
N HIS A 88 -1.23 12.88 -7.45
CA HIS A 88 -0.40 12.74 -6.25
C HIS A 88 1.03 13.29 -6.47
N PRO A 89 1.55 14.12 -5.55
CA PRO A 89 2.82 14.83 -5.74
C PRO A 89 4.06 13.93 -5.67
N PHE A 90 4.00 12.80 -4.95
CA PHE A 90 5.10 11.86 -4.83
C PHE A 90 4.69 10.51 -5.41
N ARG A 91 5.47 9.99 -6.36
CA ARG A 91 5.20 8.73 -7.05
C ARG A 91 6.47 7.95 -7.30
N THR A 92 6.41 6.62 -7.16
CA THR A 92 7.52 5.76 -7.55
C THR A 92 7.64 5.71 -9.07
N GLY A 93 8.85 5.55 -9.59
CA GLY A 93 9.03 5.21 -10.99
C GLY A 93 8.69 3.74 -11.23
N THR A 94 8.12 3.41 -12.39
CA THR A 94 7.91 2.02 -12.79
C THR A 94 9.23 1.26 -12.92
N SER A 95 9.21 -0.02 -12.51
CA SER A 95 10.29 -0.98 -12.79
C SER A 95 10.24 -1.57 -14.21
N GLY A 96 9.26 -1.16 -15.04
CA GLY A 96 9.05 -1.67 -16.39
C GLY A 96 7.81 -2.55 -16.53
N ASN A 97 7.58 -3.05 -17.74
CA ASN A 97 6.51 -3.99 -18.05
C ASN A 97 6.97 -5.44 -17.78
N VAL A 98 6.06 -6.41 -17.81
CA VAL A 98 6.43 -7.83 -17.85
C VAL A 98 7.33 -8.10 -19.08
N PRO A 99 8.36 -8.96 -18.96
CA PRO A 99 8.73 -9.79 -17.80
C PRO A 99 9.72 -9.14 -16.83
N PHE A 100 9.98 -7.83 -16.92
CA PHE A 100 11.11 -7.19 -16.22
C PHE A 100 10.73 -6.33 -15.03
N GLY A 101 9.52 -5.75 -15.02
CA GLY A 101 9.02 -4.97 -13.90
C GLY A 101 8.09 -5.78 -13.03
N SER A 102 7.95 -5.43 -11.76
CA SER A 102 7.13 -6.21 -10.83
C SER A 102 5.75 -5.67 -10.52
N GLY A 103 5.28 -4.66 -11.23
CA GLY A 103 3.90 -4.19 -11.08
C GLY A 103 3.60 -3.45 -9.77
N LEU A 104 4.54 -3.41 -8.82
CA LEU A 104 4.37 -2.65 -7.59
C LEU A 104 4.74 -1.18 -7.80
N ASN A 105 3.85 -0.25 -7.47
CA ASN A 105 4.16 1.17 -7.39
C ASN A 105 3.48 1.83 -6.19
N THR A 106 3.89 3.03 -5.85
CA THR A 106 3.27 3.83 -4.79
C THR A 106 3.02 5.26 -5.24
N LEU A 107 1.83 5.77 -4.93
CA LEU A 107 1.46 7.18 -5.07
C LEU A 107 1.19 7.73 -3.67
N SER A 108 1.63 8.95 -3.37
CA SER A 108 1.44 9.53 -2.04
C SER A 108 1.39 11.06 -2.05
N LYS A 109 0.67 11.61 -1.07
CA LYS A 109 0.74 13.02 -0.70
C LYS A 109 1.99 13.37 0.12
N TYR A 110 2.65 12.37 0.71
CA TYR A 110 3.82 12.55 1.55
C TYR A 110 5.09 12.07 0.82
N ASN A 111 6.21 12.71 1.13
CA ASN A 111 7.50 12.29 0.62
C ASN A 111 8.06 11.11 1.44
N TRP A 112 9.04 10.41 0.89
CA TRP A 112 9.80 9.38 1.58
C TRP A 112 11.31 9.65 1.45
N ASN A 113 12.11 9.05 2.34
CA ASN A 113 13.57 9.22 2.32
C ASN A 113 14.34 7.95 1.92
N THR A 114 13.68 6.81 1.86
CA THR A 114 14.25 5.51 1.46
C THR A 114 13.23 4.80 0.59
N PHE A 115 13.68 4.17 -0.50
CA PHE A 115 12.87 3.33 -1.37
C PHE A 115 13.71 2.18 -1.91
N ASP A 116 13.27 0.95 -1.68
CA ASP A 116 13.88 -0.26 -2.19
C ASP A 116 12.83 -1.15 -2.85
N ARG A 117 13.30 -2.02 -3.75
CA ARG A 117 12.49 -3.01 -4.43
C ARG A 117 13.19 -4.36 -4.36
N VAL A 118 12.49 -5.36 -3.84
CA VAL A 118 13.05 -6.67 -3.55
C VAL A 118 12.19 -7.73 -4.24
N THR A 119 12.82 -8.54 -5.07
CA THR A 119 12.19 -9.68 -5.73
C THR A 119 12.17 -10.88 -4.80
N TRP A 120 11.09 -11.67 -4.86
CA TRP A 120 11.00 -12.91 -4.12
C TRP A 120 12.08 -13.89 -4.57
N ASP A 121 12.71 -14.55 -3.60
CA ASP A 121 13.73 -15.58 -3.86
C ASP A 121 13.08 -16.91 -4.29
N THR A 122 11.80 -17.11 -3.95
CA THR A 122 11.01 -18.31 -4.24
C THR A 122 9.71 -17.89 -4.93
N CYS A 123 9.25 -18.70 -5.88
CA CYS A 123 7.98 -18.56 -6.57
C CYS A 123 7.58 -19.93 -7.13
N PHE A 124 6.31 -20.13 -7.43
CA PHE A 124 5.82 -21.30 -8.16
C PHE A 124 5.47 -20.93 -9.61
N LEU A 125 5.67 -21.87 -10.54
CA LEU A 125 5.65 -21.57 -11.98
C LEU A 125 4.23 -21.57 -12.59
N ASN A 126 3.23 -22.18 -11.93
CA ASN A 126 1.93 -22.51 -12.52
C ASN A 126 1.12 -21.28 -12.98
N MET A 127 1.19 -20.18 -12.23
CA MET A 127 0.49 -18.92 -12.45
C MET A 127 1.40 -17.84 -13.04
N ALA A 128 2.55 -18.26 -13.59
CA ALA A 128 3.57 -17.41 -14.20
C ALA A 128 4.23 -16.39 -13.23
N ASP A 129 4.10 -16.57 -11.92
CA ASP A 129 4.70 -15.70 -10.90
C ASP A 129 6.22 -15.57 -11.05
N CYS A 130 6.90 -16.66 -11.41
CA CYS A 130 8.33 -16.66 -11.68
C CYS A 130 8.75 -15.98 -13.01
N LEU A 131 7.81 -15.64 -13.89
CA LEU A 131 8.11 -15.04 -15.20
C LEU A 131 8.23 -13.51 -15.14
N THR A 132 8.04 -12.93 -13.97
CA THR A 132 8.21 -11.50 -13.69
C THR A 132 8.75 -11.32 -12.28
N PRO A 133 9.52 -10.27 -11.95
CA PRO A 133 10.21 -10.20 -10.66
C PRO A 133 9.31 -9.79 -9.48
N LYS A 134 8.16 -10.49 -9.27
CA LYS A 134 7.22 -10.29 -8.15
C LYS A 134 7.99 -10.22 -6.82
N GLY A 135 7.43 -9.51 -5.86
CA GLY A 135 8.21 -9.08 -4.71
C GLY A 135 7.47 -8.15 -3.76
N PHE A 136 8.26 -7.29 -3.12
CA PHE A 136 7.77 -6.14 -2.38
C PHE A 136 8.61 -4.89 -2.64
N THR A 137 8.03 -3.73 -2.38
CA THR A 137 8.77 -2.47 -2.21
C THR A 137 8.76 -2.07 -0.75
N PHE A 138 9.87 -1.52 -0.28
CA PHE A 138 9.99 -0.88 1.01
C PHE A 138 10.11 0.63 0.82
N MET A 139 9.37 1.42 1.60
CA MET A 139 9.64 2.85 1.73
C MET A 139 9.51 3.36 3.15
N ARG A 140 10.22 4.44 3.46
CA ARG A 140 10.11 5.13 4.75
C ARG A 140 9.40 6.47 4.55
N LEU A 141 8.08 6.45 4.77
CA LEU A 141 7.19 7.58 4.61
C LEU A 141 7.48 8.64 5.67
N GLY A 142 7.54 9.91 5.27
CA GLY A 142 7.64 11.06 6.17
C GLY A 142 6.29 11.72 6.42
N LEU A 143 5.75 11.56 7.63
CA LEU A 143 4.55 12.23 8.10
C LEU A 143 4.88 13.60 8.73
N PRO A 144 3.89 14.48 8.94
CA PRO A 144 4.12 15.76 9.62
C PRO A 144 4.82 15.61 10.98
N GLY A 145 5.69 16.56 11.33
CA GLY A 145 6.42 16.54 12.59
C GLY A 145 7.63 15.60 12.61
N ASP A 146 8.23 15.32 11.45
CA ASP A 146 9.38 14.43 11.26
C ASP A 146 9.12 12.97 11.72
N VAL A 147 7.84 12.59 11.79
CA VAL A 147 7.40 11.24 12.09
C VAL A 147 7.60 10.35 10.87
N GLN A 148 8.00 9.11 11.09
CA GLN A 148 8.27 8.18 10.02
C GLN A 148 7.59 6.84 10.27
N VAL A 149 6.96 6.32 9.23
CA VAL A 149 6.36 4.97 9.20
C VAL A 149 6.98 4.22 8.03
N ASP A 150 7.36 2.98 8.28
CA ASP A 150 7.93 2.11 7.26
C ASP A 150 6.78 1.36 6.56
N LEU A 151 6.67 1.51 5.25
CA LEU A 151 5.60 0.93 4.44
C LEU A 151 6.16 -0.15 3.51
N TYR A 152 5.39 -1.23 3.37
CA TYR A 152 5.68 -2.35 2.49
C TYR A 152 4.50 -2.58 1.54
N ASN A 153 4.73 -2.45 0.23
CA ASN A 153 3.80 -2.84 -0.82
C ASN A 153 4.23 -4.19 -1.40
N LEU A 154 3.35 -5.18 -1.51
CA LEU A 154 3.72 -6.49 -2.03
C LEU A 154 2.68 -7.13 -2.94
N HIS A 155 3.13 -8.11 -3.72
CA HIS A 155 2.29 -9.04 -4.47
C HIS A 155 2.91 -10.44 -4.35
N SER A 156 2.31 -11.29 -3.53
CA SER A 156 2.78 -12.65 -3.25
C SER A 156 2.40 -13.64 -4.36
N ASP A 157 3.00 -14.84 -4.32
CA ASP A 157 2.74 -15.94 -5.25
C ASP A 157 1.24 -16.31 -5.33
N ALA A 158 0.70 -16.40 -6.54
CA ALA A 158 -0.72 -16.61 -6.81
C ALA A 158 -1.09 -18.08 -6.99
N GLY A 159 -2.36 -18.43 -6.73
CA GLY A 159 -2.87 -19.79 -6.92
C GLY A 159 -3.06 -20.58 -5.62
N ASP A 160 -3.66 -21.76 -5.76
CA ASP A 160 -4.14 -22.58 -4.63
C ASP A 160 -3.41 -23.94 -4.50
N ASP A 161 -2.46 -24.23 -5.38
CA ASP A 161 -1.67 -25.46 -5.29
C ASP A 161 -0.76 -25.41 -4.06
N GLN A 162 -0.32 -26.59 -3.59
CA GLN A 162 0.62 -26.65 -2.45
C GLN A 162 1.93 -25.89 -2.74
N GLY A 163 2.37 -25.86 -4.01
CA GLY A 163 3.54 -25.08 -4.43
C GLY A 163 3.35 -23.57 -4.20
N ASP A 164 2.17 -23.04 -4.50
CA ASP A 164 1.83 -21.62 -4.29
C ASP A 164 1.85 -21.28 -2.80
N LYS A 165 1.25 -22.14 -1.98
CA LYS A 165 1.23 -21.98 -0.51
C LYS A 165 2.64 -22.03 0.10
N ASP A 166 3.49 -22.91 -0.40
CA ASP A 166 4.89 -23.02 0.04
C ASP A 166 5.70 -21.79 -0.40
N ALA A 167 5.45 -21.26 -1.60
CA ALA A 167 6.05 -20.02 -2.10
C ALA A 167 5.61 -18.80 -1.28
N ARG A 168 4.30 -18.59 -1.04
CA ARG A 168 3.80 -17.52 -0.17
C ARG A 168 4.38 -17.58 1.24
N ARG A 169 4.55 -18.79 1.79
CA ARG A 169 5.24 -19.00 3.07
C ARG A 169 6.70 -18.54 3.02
N ALA A 170 7.40 -18.78 1.91
CA ALA A 170 8.76 -18.28 1.71
C ALA A 170 8.79 -16.75 1.57
N ASP A 171 7.84 -16.16 0.84
CA ASP A 171 7.68 -14.71 0.65
C ASP A 171 7.53 -14.00 2.01
N ASP A 172 6.61 -14.46 2.86
CA ASP A 172 6.38 -13.87 4.19
C ASP A 172 7.63 -13.97 5.09
N ASN A 173 8.37 -15.08 5.01
CA ASN A 173 9.62 -15.24 5.75
C ASN A 173 10.73 -14.30 5.23
N GLN A 174 10.81 -14.11 3.91
CA GLN A 174 11.75 -13.17 3.30
C GLN A 174 11.40 -11.72 3.68
N LEU A 175 10.12 -11.36 3.65
CA LEU A 175 9.62 -10.05 4.08
C LEU A 175 9.95 -9.78 5.55
N LEU A 176 9.66 -10.71 6.45
CA LEU A 176 9.99 -10.55 7.87
C LEU A 176 11.49 -10.45 8.12
N SER A 177 12.31 -11.19 7.36
CA SER A 177 13.77 -11.07 7.42
C SER A 177 14.22 -9.68 7.01
N TYR A 178 13.62 -9.11 5.96
CA TYR A 178 13.90 -7.74 5.53
C TYR A 178 13.45 -6.69 6.56
N ILE A 179 12.25 -6.83 7.12
CA ILE A 179 11.73 -5.96 8.19
C ILE A 179 12.65 -6.01 9.42
N LYS A 180 13.14 -7.19 9.79
CA LYS A 180 14.08 -7.36 10.89
C LYS A 180 15.43 -6.71 10.61
N ALA A 181 15.86 -6.59 9.36
CA ALA A 181 17.10 -5.91 9.01
C ALA A 181 16.95 -4.38 8.92
N ASN A 182 15.77 -3.89 8.48
CA ASN A 182 15.60 -2.49 8.06
C ASN A 182 14.66 -1.66 8.95
N SER A 183 13.81 -2.31 9.76
CA SER A 183 12.70 -1.68 10.50
C SER A 183 12.58 -2.12 11.96
N VAL A 184 13.71 -2.50 12.58
CA VAL A 184 13.78 -2.83 14.01
C VAL A 184 13.28 -1.65 14.85
N GLY A 185 12.31 -1.91 15.73
CA GLY A 185 11.74 -0.89 16.62
C GLY A 185 10.91 0.19 15.91
N ARG A 186 10.67 0.08 14.60
CA ARG A 186 9.91 1.09 13.83
C ARG A 186 8.45 0.71 13.70
N ALA A 187 7.57 1.70 13.55
CA ALA A 187 6.18 1.46 13.15
C ALA A 187 6.15 1.00 11.69
N VAL A 188 5.37 -0.03 11.40
CA VAL A 188 5.32 -0.67 10.08
C VAL A 188 3.88 -0.88 9.63
N VAL A 189 3.61 -0.62 8.35
CA VAL A 189 2.42 -1.07 7.65
C VAL A 189 2.84 -1.95 6.47
N ILE A 190 2.23 -3.11 6.35
CA ILE A 190 2.38 -4.05 5.23
C ILE A 190 1.04 -4.10 4.52
N ALA A 191 1.01 -3.81 3.23
CA ALA A 191 -0.21 -3.79 2.44
C ALA A 191 0.03 -4.33 1.03
N GLY A 192 -0.93 -5.05 0.49
CA GLY A 192 -0.79 -5.61 -0.86
C GLY A 192 -1.69 -6.79 -1.10
N ASP A 193 -1.53 -7.36 -2.29
CA ASP A 193 -2.14 -8.61 -2.68
C ASP A 193 -1.31 -9.77 -2.10
N MET A 194 -1.80 -10.38 -1.02
CA MET A 194 -1.11 -11.48 -0.36
C MET A 194 -1.42 -12.84 -1.00
N ASN A 195 -2.36 -12.90 -1.94
CA ASN A 195 -2.88 -14.15 -2.49
C ASN A 195 -3.27 -15.20 -1.42
N ASP A 196 -3.69 -14.74 -0.24
CA ASP A 196 -3.96 -15.61 0.90
C ASP A 196 -5.17 -15.14 1.71
N ARG A 197 -5.83 -16.09 2.39
CA ARG A 197 -7.07 -15.89 3.12
C ARG A 197 -7.00 -16.57 4.49
N TYR A 198 -7.69 -16.02 5.49
CA TYR A 198 -7.91 -16.67 6.78
C TYR A 198 -8.72 -17.96 6.64
N THR A 199 -9.64 -18.01 5.68
CA THR A 199 -10.39 -19.23 5.38
C THR A 199 -9.55 -20.32 4.71
N GLU A 200 -8.37 -19.99 4.16
CA GLU A 200 -7.50 -20.96 3.50
C GLU A 200 -6.82 -21.90 4.50
N SER A 201 -6.61 -23.15 4.08
CA SER A 201 -5.83 -24.13 4.83
C SER A 201 -4.33 -23.96 4.59
N GLY A 202 -3.54 -23.92 5.65
CA GLY A 202 -2.09 -23.73 5.59
C GLY A 202 -1.66 -22.31 5.25
N ARG A 203 -2.55 -21.32 5.47
CA ARG A 203 -2.34 -19.89 5.23
C ARG A 203 -0.98 -19.39 5.76
N SER A 204 -0.28 -18.60 4.95
CA SER A 204 1.03 -18.04 5.27
C SER A 204 0.91 -16.79 6.13
N ILE A 205 -0.19 -16.04 6.04
CA ILE A 205 -0.42 -14.79 6.80
C ILE A 205 -0.29 -14.93 8.33
N ASP A 206 -0.47 -16.15 8.87
CA ASP A 206 -0.21 -16.45 10.28
C ASP A 206 1.25 -16.13 10.69
N ILE A 207 2.20 -16.15 9.74
CA ILE A 207 3.60 -15.77 9.97
C ILE A 207 3.68 -14.30 10.42
N LEU A 208 2.91 -13.41 9.78
CA LEU A 208 2.89 -11.99 10.12
C LEU A 208 2.23 -11.75 11.48
N ILE A 209 1.11 -12.45 11.75
CA ILE A 209 0.43 -12.40 13.06
C ILE A 209 1.37 -12.86 14.19
N ASN A 210 2.04 -14.00 14.01
CA ASN A 210 3.01 -14.52 14.97
C ASN A 210 4.22 -13.59 15.18
N ALA A 211 4.56 -12.77 14.18
CA ALA A 211 5.57 -11.73 14.29
C ALA A 211 5.09 -10.44 14.98
N GLY A 212 3.84 -10.41 15.45
CA GLY A 212 3.26 -9.32 16.23
C GLY A 212 2.57 -8.24 15.39
N PHE A 213 2.26 -8.53 14.12
CA PHE A 213 1.41 -7.66 13.33
C PHE A 213 -0.07 -7.92 13.63
N LYS A 214 -0.88 -6.86 13.50
CA LYS A 214 -2.33 -6.95 13.49
C LYS A 214 -2.83 -6.81 12.07
N ASP A 215 -3.88 -7.54 11.73
CA ASP A 215 -4.65 -7.31 10.51
C ASP A 215 -5.81 -6.36 10.79
N SER A 216 -5.89 -5.29 10.00
CA SER A 216 -6.94 -4.28 10.09
C SER A 216 -8.35 -4.83 9.81
N TRP A 217 -8.50 -5.79 8.89
CA TRP A 217 -9.79 -6.42 8.61
C TRP A 217 -10.27 -7.25 9.79
N ILE A 218 -9.37 -8.04 10.38
CA ILE A 218 -9.68 -8.83 11.57
C ILE A 218 -10.06 -7.93 12.73
N GLU A 219 -9.28 -6.89 13.00
CA GLU A 219 -9.53 -5.99 14.13
C GLU A 219 -10.85 -5.21 13.96
N LEU A 220 -11.08 -4.63 12.78
CA LEU A 220 -12.17 -3.66 12.58
C LEU A 220 -13.44 -4.27 11.99
N ALA A 221 -13.34 -5.20 11.03
CA ALA A 221 -14.51 -5.80 10.39
C ALA A 221 -14.96 -7.10 11.10
N LYS A 222 -14.02 -7.86 11.68
CA LYS A 222 -14.31 -9.13 12.38
C LYS A 222 -14.30 -9.04 13.90
N GLY A 223 -14.01 -7.87 14.46
CA GLY A 223 -14.01 -7.64 15.91
C GLY A 223 -12.95 -8.46 16.66
N GLY A 224 -11.80 -8.69 16.03
CA GLY A 224 -10.68 -9.46 16.58
C GLY A 224 -10.84 -10.98 16.52
N VAL A 225 -11.87 -11.50 15.84
CA VAL A 225 -12.11 -12.94 15.71
C VAL A 225 -11.78 -13.40 14.29
N GLU A 226 -10.74 -14.20 14.16
CA GLU A 226 -10.34 -14.79 12.87
C GLU A 226 -11.38 -15.81 12.37
N PRO A 227 -11.63 -15.87 11.05
CA PRO A 227 -12.29 -17.00 10.42
C PRO A 227 -11.60 -18.33 10.75
N VAL A 228 -12.38 -19.40 10.80
CA VAL A 228 -11.86 -20.75 11.01
C VAL A 228 -11.05 -21.16 9.77
N GLU A 229 -9.81 -21.59 9.99
CA GLU A 229 -8.95 -22.12 8.94
C GLU A 229 -9.62 -23.31 8.23
N GLY A 230 -9.56 -23.35 6.89
CA GLY A 230 -10.18 -24.38 6.06
C GLY A 230 -11.71 -24.30 5.98
N SER A 231 -12.33 -23.21 6.44
CA SER A 231 -13.76 -22.98 6.24
C SER A 231 -14.06 -22.45 4.84
N ASN A 232 -15.33 -22.39 4.47
CA ASN A 232 -15.73 -21.87 3.15
C ASN A 232 -15.33 -20.40 3.00
N ASN A 233 -14.89 -20.04 1.78
CA ASN A 233 -14.60 -18.66 1.41
C ASN A 233 -15.77 -17.72 1.76
N ILE A 234 -15.46 -16.56 2.35
CA ILE A 234 -16.42 -15.49 2.63
C ILE A 234 -16.40 -14.53 1.46
N ASP A 235 -17.03 -14.92 0.35
CA ASP A 235 -16.96 -14.22 -0.93
C ASP A 235 -17.36 -12.73 -0.84
N CYS A 236 -16.48 -11.86 -1.32
CA CYS A 236 -16.73 -10.42 -1.39
C CYS A 236 -17.63 -10.03 -2.56
N ASN A 237 -17.63 -10.78 -3.67
CA ASN A 237 -17.96 -10.26 -4.99
C ASN A 237 -17.08 -9.06 -5.39
N ILE A 238 -17.14 -8.68 -6.66
CA ILE A 238 -16.43 -7.52 -7.19
C ILE A 238 -17.43 -6.75 -8.06
N PRO A 239 -17.96 -5.61 -7.59
CA PRO A 239 -17.58 -4.90 -6.36
C PRO A 239 -18.07 -5.56 -5.05
N ALA A 240 -17.29 -5.38 -3.97
CA ALA A 240 -17.68 -5.79 -2.63
C ALA A 240 -18.91 -5.01 -2.12
N GLY A 241 -19.91 -5.73 -1.63
CA GLY A 241 -21.13 -5.15 -1.05
C GLY A 241 -21.06 -4.90 0.47
N THR A 242 -19.99 -5.35 1.13
CA THR A 242 -19.82 -5.27 2.58
C THR A 242 -18.34 -5.32 2.97
N ASN A 243 -18.01 -4.86 4.18
CA ASN A 243 -16.68 -5.04 4.76
C ASN A 243 -16.50 -6.40 5.46
N ASN A 244 -17.59 -7.17 5.65
CA ASN A 244 -17.58 -8.43 6.42
C ASN A 244 -17.24 -9.67 5.56
N CYS A 245 -16.75 -9.46 4.34
CA CYS A 245 -16.28 -10.49 3.41
C CYS A 245 -14.74 -10.50 3.35
N GLU A 246 -14.15 -11.49 2.70
CA GLU A 246 -12.72 -11.72 2.65
C GLU A 246 -12.14 -11.63 1.22
N ASP A 247 -11.19 -10.71 1.02
CA ASP A 247 -10.31 -10.62 -0.15
C ASP A 247 -8.89 -11.12 0.17
N VAL A 248 -8.09 -11.36 -0.87
CA VAL A 248 -6.66 -11.72 -0.75
C VAL A 248 -5.75 -10.52 -0.51
N ASP A 249 -6.22 -9.33 -0.86
CA ASP A 249 -5.59 -8.07 -0.50
C ASP A 249 -5.73 -7.83 1.00
N LYS A 250 -4.64 -7.50 1.69
CA LYS A 250 -4.64 -7.31 3.15
C LYS A 250 -3.83 -6.08 3.55
N ILE A 251 -4.13 -5.53 4.72
CA ILE A 251 -3.36 -4.46 5.36
C ILE A 251 -3.07 -4.84 6.81
N PHE A 252 -1.80 -5.17 7.06
CA PHE A 252 -1.25 -5.48 8.38
C PHE A 252 -0.46 -4.30 8.93
N TYR A 253 -0.40 -4.16 10.24
CA TYR A 253 0.38 -3.09 10.85
C TYR A 253 0.88 -3.46 12.25
N ARG A 254 1.92 -2.74 12.69
CA ARG A 254 2.37 -2.74 14.08
C ARG A 254 2.94 -1.37 14.47
N SER A 255 2.80 -1.04 15.76
CA SER A 255 3.50 0.09 16.36
C SER A 255 5.02 -0.15 16.44
N GLY A 256 5.77 0.93 16.62
CA GLY A 256 7.19 0.91 16.97
C GLY A 256 7.46 1.60 18.31
N ASP A 257 8.73 1.76 18.62
CA ASP A 257 9.22 2.30 19.89
C ASP A 257 8.91 3.80 20.02
N SER A 258 9.00 4.55 18.92
CA SER A 258 8.81 6.01 18.89
C SER A 258 7.49 6.45 18.26
N VAL A 259 6.80 5.55 17.56
CA VAL A 259 5.54 5.85 16.83
C VAL A 259 4.54 4.75 17.12
N SER A 260 3.40 5.12 17.70
CA SER A 260 2.26 4.22 17.86
C SER A 260 1.31 4.36 16.69
N LEU A 261 0.80 3.24 16.19
CA LEU A 261 -0.24 3.16 15.16
C LEU A 261 -1.50 2.50 15.71
N SER A 262 -2.66 2.98 15.27
CA SER A 262 -3.95 2.31 15.47
C SER A 262 -4.79 2.44 14.20
N ALA A 263 -5.33 1.33 13.69
CA ALA A 263 -6.33 1.37 12.65
C ALA A 263 -7.64 1.96 13.21
N LEU A 264 -8.23 2.90 12.49
CA LEU A 264 -9.46 3.60 12.87
C LEU A 264 -10.67 3.13 12.06
N ASP A 265 -10.46 2.87 10.77
CA ASP A 265 -11.50 2.42 9.85
C ASP A 265 -10.92 1.49 8.80
N TYR A 266 -11.74 0.55 8.31
CA TYR A 266 -11.44 -0.40 7.23
C TYR A 266 -12.60 -0.36 6.24
N ARG A 267 -12.31 -0.18 4.95
CA ARG A 267 -13.34 -0.13 3.90
C ARG A 267 -12.91 -0.84 2.63
N HIS A 268 -13.81 -1.64 2.05
CA HIS A 268 -13.77 -1.90 0.61
C HIS A 268 -14.31 -0.66 -0.11
N GLU A 269 -13.47 -0.02 -0.91
CA GLU A 269 -13.82 1.18 -1.69
C GLU A 269 -14.35 0.81 -3.10
N SER A 270 -14.80 -0.43 -3.31
CA SER A 270 -15.05 -1.03 -4.62
C SER A 270 -15.97 -0.25 -5.54
N THR A 271 -17.09 0.28 -5.02
CA THR A 271 -18.05 1.06 -5.82
C THR A 271 -17.51 2.42 -6.27
N LYS A 272 -16.43 2.90 -5.64
CA LYS A 272 -15.71 4.08 -6.14
C LYS A 272 -14.91 3.77 -7.41
N PHE A 273 -14.60 2.50 -7.68
CA PHE A 273 -13.76 2.02 -8.77
C PHE A 273 -14.53 1.25 -9.85
N GLU A 274 -15.69 1.78 -10.20
CA GLU A 274 -16.50 1.30 -11.32
C GLU A 274 -16.39 2.24 -12.54
N GLN A 275 -16.56 1.65 -13.71
CA GLN A 275 -16.83 2.32 -14.98
C GLN A 275 -18.20 3.03 -14.92
N SER A 276 -18.46 3.91 -15.89
CA SER A 276 -19.71 4.68 -15.93
C SER A 276 -20.98 3.83 -16.08
N ASN A 277 -20.85 2.61 -16.58
CA ASN A 277 -21.92 1.63 -16.72
C ASN A 277 -22.05 0.69 -15.50
N GLY A 278 -21.23 0.86 -14.46
CA GLY A 278 -21.21 -0.01 -13.28
C GLY A 278 -20.27 -1.22 -13.38
N ASP A 279 -19.57 -1.42 -14.51
CA ASP A 279 -18.60 -2.50 -14.61
C ASP A 279 -17.37 -2.19 -13.74
N ARG A 280 -16.77 -3.21 -13.13
CA ARG A 280 -15.53 -3.09 -12.35
C ARG A 280 -14.35 -2.63 -13.21
N LEU A 281 -13.39 -1.94 -12.60
CA LEU A 281 -12.14 -1.52 -13.25
C LEU A 281 -10.96 -2.49 -13.03
N SER A 282 -11.09 -3.41 -12.09
CA SER A 282 -10.13 -4.47 -11.77
C SER A 282 -10.88 -5.72 -11.30
N ASP A 283 -10.21 -6.87 -11.29
CA ASP A 283 -10.65 -8.14 -10.70
C ASP A 283 -10.30 -8.23 -9.21
N HIS A 284 -9.94 -7.11 -8.59
CA HIS A 284 -9.76 -6.97 -7.15
C HIS A 284 -10.62 -5.84 -6.57
N ASN A 285 -10.91 -5.92 -5.27
CA ASN A 285 -11.51 -4.82 -4.53
C ASN A 285 -10.40 -3.93 -3.92
N PRO A 286 -10.48 -2.60 -4.06
CA PRO A 286 -9.57 -1.70 -3.38
C PRO A 286 -9.88 -1.65 -1.88
N ILE A 287 -8.87 -1.85 -1.04
CA ILE A 287 -9.00 -1.86 0.42
C ILE A 287 -8.33 -0.62 1.01
N LEU A 288 -9.09 0.14 1.79
CA LEU A 288 -8.62 1.33 2.50
C LEU A 288 -8.57 1.08 4.00
N VAL A 289 -7.49 1.52 4.64
CA VAL A 289 -7.41 1.67 6.10
C VAL A 289 -7.01 3.08 6.48
N GLU A 290 -7.75 3.68 7.41
CA GLU A 290 -7.35 4.94 8.06
C GLU A 290 -6.56 4.60 9.34
N PHE A 291 -5.39 5.18 9.50
CA PHE A 291 -4.55 5.03 10.69
C PHE A 291 -4.50 6.33 11.48
N ALA A 292 -4.62 6.24 12.81
CA ALA A 292 -4.08 7.25 13.71
C ALA A 292 -2.64 6.91 14.08
N TRP A 293 -1.82 7.95 14.19
CA TRP A 293 -0.44 7.85 14.69
C TRP A 293 -0.20 8.84 15.82
N SER A 294 0.72 8.47 16.72
CA SER A 294 1.27 9.38 17.72
C SER A 294 2.76 9.12 17.95
N ALA A 295 3.52 10.20 18.12
CA ALA A 295 4.93 10.16 18.46
C ALA A 295 5.11 10.27 19.99
N ALA A 296 6.10 9.57 20.52
CA ALA A 296 6.48 9.60 21.93
C ALA A 296 6.94 10.99 22.42
#